data_AF-A0A7Z8PG01-F1
#
_entry.id   AF-A0A7Z8PG01-F1
#
_cell.length_a   1.000
_cell.length_b   1.000
_cell.length_c   1.000
_cell.angle_alpha   90.00
_cell.angle_beta   90.00
_cell.angle_gamma   90.00
#
_symmetry.space_group_name_H-M   'P 1'
#
loop_
_entity.id
_entity.type
_entity.pdbx_description
1 polymer ?
#
loop_
_entity_poly.entity_id
_entity_poly.type
_entity_poly.pdbx_seq_one_letter_code
_entity_poly.pdbx_strand_id
1 'polypeptide(L)' 'TDWMYLVDDKTIVNRSQFRKFGIKVAELVATMRRVEA' A
#
# COMPACT_ATOMS: atom_id res chain seq x y z
N THR A 1 -1.42 7.88 8.16
CA THR A 1 -2.17 6.64 8.39
C THR A 1 -2.26 5.94 7.07
N ASP A 2 -1.61 4.79 6.97
CA ASP A 2 -1.61 4.00 5.76
C ASP A 2 -2.76 3.00 5.83
N TRP A 3 -3.31 2.67 4.67
CA TRP A 3 -4.46 1.78 4.55
C TRP A 3 -4.12 0.66 3.57
N MET A 4 -4.71 -0.51 3.79
CA MET A 4 -4.68 -1.61 2.84
C MET A 4 -6.08 -1.87 2.32
N TYR A 5 -6.18 -2.07 1.01
CA TYR A 5 -7.41 -2.39 0.31
C TYR A 5 -7.32 -3.84 -0.17
N LEU A 6 -8.30 -4.66 0.18
CA LEU A 6 -8.52 -5.92 -0.51
C LEU A 6 -9.22 -5.61 -1.82
N VAL A 7 -8.55 -5.87 -2.95
CA VAL A 7 -9.09 -5.60 -4.29
C VAL A 7 -9.83 -6.82 -4.82
N ASP A 8 -9.34 -8.01 -4.46
CA ASP A 8 -9.99 -9.32 -4.64
C ASP A 8 -9.46 -10.29 -3.57
N ASP A 9 -10.00 -11.51 -3.49
CA ASP A 9 -9.65 -12.53 -2.49
C ASP A 9 -8.14 -12.83 -2.35
N LYS A 10 -7.34 -12.56 -3.38
CA LYS A 10 -5.89 -12.85 -3.40
C LYS A 10 -5.02 -11.61 -3.56
N THR A 11 -5.59 -10.44 -3.87
CA THR A 11 -4.85 -9.22 -4.20
C THR A 11 -5.11 -8.10 -3.19
N ILE A 12 -4.02 -7.60 -2.62
CA ILE A 12 -4.02 -6.47 -1.67
C ILE A 12 -3.25 -5.31 -2.29
N VAL A 13 -3.80 -4.10 -2.15
CA VAL A 13 -3.12 -2.86 -2.47
C VAL A 13 -2.87 -2.07 -1.19
N ASN A 14 -1.62 -1.73 -0.94
CA ASN A 14 -1.23 -0.78 0.10
C ASN A 14 -0.94 0.57 -0.54
N ARG A 15 -1.50 1.64 0.05
CA ARG A 15 -1.17 3.01 -0.31
C ARG A 15 -0.60 3.71 0.91
N SER A 16 0.68 4.09 0.82
CA SER A 16 1.41 4.71 1.91
C SER A 16 1.97 6.06 1.52
N GLN A 17 1.91 7.02 2.44
CA GLN A 17 2.46 8.36 2.23
C GLN A 17 3.67 8.60 3.14
N PHE A 18 4.81 8.92 2.53
CA PHE A 18 5.99 9.31 3.28
C PHE A 18 5.97 10.80 3.56
N ARG A 19 6.07 11.16 4.84
CA ARG A 19 6.16 12.54 5.29
C ARG A 19 7.47 12.81 6.01
N LYS A 20 8.11 13.93 5.68
CA LYS A 20 9.27 14.48 6.39
C LYS A 20 8.89 15.86 6.93
N PHE A 21 8.99 16.06 8.24
CA PHE A 21 8.56 17.30 8.90
C PHE A 21 7.12 17.72 8.55
N GLY A 22 6.21 16.75 8.44
CA GLY A 22 4.81 16.99 8.05
C GLY A 22 4.58 17.20 6.55
N ILE A 23 5.63 17.41 5.75
CA ILE A 23 5.55 17.61 4.29
C ILE A 23 5.53 16.24 3.59
N LYS A 24 4.60 16.01 2.65
CA LYS A 24 4.59 14.79 1.83
C LYS A 24 5.76 14.82 0.85
N VAL A 25 6.64 13.83 0.94
CA VAL A 25 7.85 13.74 0.10
C VAL A 25 7.77 12.65 -0.95
N ALA A 26 6.98 11.61 -0.71
CA ALA A 26 6.78 10.51 -1.65
C ALA A 26 5.48 9.75 -1.33
N GLU A 27 5.06 8.92 -2.28
CA GLU A 27 3.94 7.99 -2.14
C GLU A 27 4.36 6.64 -2.69
N LEU A 28 4.00 5.56 -1.99
CA LEU A 28 4.18 4.19 -2.45
C LEU A 28 2.81 3.55 -2.66
N VAL A 29 2.62 2.96 -3.83
CA VAL A 29 1.49 2.08 -4.13
C VAL A 29 2.05 0.68 -4.37
N ALA A 30 1.84 -0.22 -3.41
CA ALA A 30 2.32 -1.59 -3.49
C ALA A 30 1.15 -2.54 -3.78
N THR A 31 1.28 -3.35 -4.84
CA THR A 31 0.31 -4.39 -5.19
C THR A 31 0.92 -5.74 -4.87
N MET A 32 0.24 -6.50 -4.01
CA MET A 32 0.68 -7.82 -3.56
C MET A 32 -0.39 -8.84 -3.93
N ARG A 33 0.04 -10.01 -4.43
CA ARG A 33 -0.86 -11.12 -4.76
C ARG A 33 -0.39 -12.40 -4.08
N ARG A 34 -1.31 -13.08 -3.38
CA ARG A 34 -1.02 -14.38 -2.77
C ARG A 34 -0.75 -15.42 -3.86
N VAL A 35 0.38 -16.11 -3.75
CA VAL A 35 0.73 -17.29 -4.56
C VAL A 35 0.56 -18.53 -3.68
N GLU A 36 0.06 -19.61 -4.27
CA GLU A 36 -0.07 -20.90 -3.58
C GLU A 36 1.32 -21.54 -3.40
N ALA A 37 1.47 -22.36 -2.35
CA ALA A 37 2.74 -22.97 -1.96
C ALA A 37 3.10 -24.19 -2.81
#